data_AF-A0A932GXD8-F1
#
_entry.id   AF-A0A932GXD8-F1
#
_cell.length_a   1.000
_cell.length_b   1.000
_cell.length_c   1.000
_cell.angle_alpha   90.00
_cell.angle_beta   90.00
_cell.angle_gamma   90.00
#
_symmetry.space_group_name_H-M   'P 1'
#
loop_
_entity.id
_entity.type
_entity.pdbx_description
1 polymer ?
#
loop_
_entity_poly.entity_id
_entity_poly.type
_entity_poly.pdbx_seq_one_letter_code
_entity_poly.pdbx_strand_id
1 'polypeptide(L)' 'MRVIGLIEDLGVIWRILEHLGLWAPLATERSSPPGAASWPRHISLPLTYHPVPDIA' A
#
# COMPACT_ATOMS: atom_id res chain seq x y z
N MET A 1 -26.54 -18.58 3.18
CA MET A 1 -25.90 -17.81 4.26
C MET A 1 -24.40 -17.83 4.02
N ARG A 2 -23.74 -16.68 3.82
CA ARG A 2 -22.28 -16.61 3.67
C ARG A 2 -21.74 -15.82 4.86
N VAL A 3 -20.90 -16.46 5.66
CA VAL A 3 -20.21 -15.82 6.79
C VAL A 3 -18.84 -15.40 6.31
N ILE A 4 -18.55 -14.11 6.38
CA ILE A 4 -17.22 -13.57 6.13
C ILE A 4 -16.63 -13.26 7.50
N GLY A 5 -15.60 -13.99 7.89
CA GLY A 5 -14.84 -13.77 9.13
C GLY A 5 -13.63 -12.88 8.86
N LEU A 6 -13.36 -11.93 9.75
CA LEU A 6 -12.15 -11.12 9.73
C LEU A 6 -11.03 -11.90 10.44
N ILE A 7 -9.87 -12.03 9.79
CA ILE A 7 -8.65 -12.58 10.39
C ILE A 7 -7.71 -11.40 10.65
N GLU A 8 -7.41 -11.13 11.92
CA GLU A 8 -6.52 -10.03 12.33
C GLU A 8 -5.08 -10.52 12.63
N ASP A 9 -4.90 -11.83 12.81
CA ASP A 9 -3.59 -12.40 13.09
C ASP A 9 -2.73 -12.49 11.83
N LEU A 10 -1.62 -11.74 11.84
CA LEU A 10 -0.70 -11.64 10.70
C LEU A 10 -0.02 -12.97 10.39
N GLY A 11 0.27 -13.79 11.41
CA GLY A 11 0.88 -15.11 11.22
C GLY A 11 -0.05 -16.07 10.47
N VAL A 12 -1.33 -16.07 10.82
CA VAL A 12 -2.36 -16.86 10.14
C VAL A 12 -2.52 -16.42 8.70
N ILE A 13 -2.59 -15.09 8.44
CA ILE A 13 -2.66 -14.56 7.07
C ILE A 13 -1.46 -15.04 6.25
N TRP A 14 -0.25 -14.96 6.80
CA TRP A 14 0.97 -15.40 6.11
C TRP A 14 0.90 -16.87 5.71
N ARG A 15 0.55 -17.75 6.66
CA ARG A 15 0.47 -19.19 6.39
C ARG A 15 -0.59 -19.54 5.34
N ILE A 16 -1.71 -18.82 5.31
CA ILE A 16 -2.75 -18.99 4.29
C ILE A 16 -2.21 -18.58 2.93
N LEU A 17 -1.61 -17.40 2.81
CA LEU A 17 -1.09 -16.90 1.54
C LEU A 17 0.02 -17.79 0.98
N GLU A 18 0.91 -18.28 1.84
CA GLU A 18 1.97 -19.21 1.46
C GLU A 18 1.40 -20.56 1.01
N HIS A 19 0.47 -21.12 1.77
CA HIS A 19 -0.17 -22.40 1.43
C HIS A 19 -0.93 -22.34 0.10
N LEU A 20 -1.59 -21.22 -0.18
CA LEU A 20 -2.31 -20.99 -1.44
C LEU A 20 -1.38 -20.63 -2.61
N GLY A 21 -0.07 -20.47 -2.38
CA GLY A 21 0.88 -19.99 -3.39
C GLY A 21 0.60 -18.55 -3.85
N LEU A 22 -0.20 -17.80 -3.10
CA LEU A 22 -0.54 -16.40 -3.36
C LEU A 22 0.51 -15.45 -2.78
N TRP A 23 1.36 -15.95 -1.89
CA TRP A 23 2.53 -15.24 -1.41
C TRP A 23 3.63 -15.21 -2.46
N ALA A 24 3.46 -14.32 -3.44
CA ALA A 24 4.54 -13.86 -4.30
C ALA A 24 4.87 -12.44 -3.85
N PRO A 25 5.76 -12.24 -2.84
CA PRO A 25 6.38 -10.94 -2.69
C PRO A 25 7.13 -10.76 -3.99
N LEU A 26 6.53 -10.00 -4.91
CA LEU A 26 7.27 -9.45 -6.03
C LEU A 26 8.48 -8.88 -5.33
N ALA A 27 9.67 -9.40 -5.66
CA ALA A 27 10.86 -8.61 -5.46
C ALA A 27 10.51 -7.36 -6.25
N THR A 28 9.95 -6.39 -5.55
CA THR A 28 9.99 -5.02 -5.96
C THR A 28 11.49 -4.87 -5.97
N GLU A 29 12.10 -5.09 -7.15
CA GLU A 29 13.14 -4.19 -7.59
C GLU A 29 12.58 -2.85 -7.16
N ARG A 30 13.01 -2.40 -5.98
CA ARG A 30 12.82 -1.03 -5.59
C ARG A 30 13.59 -0.35 -6.68
N SER A 31 12.90 -0.02 -7.76
CA SER A 31 13.44 0.81 -8.82
C SER A 31 13.99 1.96 -8.01
N SER A 32 15.31 2.16 -8.10
CA SER A 32 15.99 3.17 -7.31
C SER A 32 15.11 4.41 -7.32
N PRO A 33 14.80 5.00 -6.14
CA PRO A 33 13.88 6.13 -6.08
C PRO A 33 14.27 7.10 -7.18
N PRO A 34 13.32 7.56 -8.02
CA PRO A 34 13.61 8.34 -9.21
C PRO A 34 14.67 9.39 -8.87
N GLY A 35 15.84 9.31 -9.49
CA GLY A 35 16.95 10.21 -9.18
C GLY A 35 16.49 11.66 -9.29
N ALA A 36 17.02 12.59 -8.51
CA ALA A 36 16.51 13.97 -8.41
C ALA A 36 16.29 14.68 -9.78
N ALA A 37 17.00 14.25 -10.84
CA ALA A 37 16.81 14.73 -12.21
C ALA A 37 15.52 14.28 -12.92
N SER A 38 14.82 13.26 -12.41
CA SER A 38 13.57 12.72 -12.97
C SER A 38 12.32 13.40 -12.42
N TRP A 39 12.47 14.24 -11.38
CA TRP A 39 11.42 15.13 -10.93
C TRP A 39 11.34 16.33 -11.89
N PRO A 40 10.15 16.70 -12.39
CA PRO A 40 10.03 17.93 -13.16
C PRO A 40 10.41 19.10 -12.23
N ARG A 41 11.33 19.96 -12.68
CA ARG A 41 11.91 21.05 -11.88
C ARG A 41 10.87 22.00 -11.26
N HIS A 42 9.65 22.01 -11.80
CA HIS A 42 8.58 22.90 -11.42
C HIS A 42 7.22 22.17 -11.47
N ILE A 43 7.02 21.17 -10.61
CA ILE A 43 5.65 20.74 -10.30
C ILE A 43 5.05 21.74 -9.31
N SER A 44 4.21 22.64 -9.81
CA SER A 44 3.24 23.34 -8.97
C SER A 44 2.06 22.38 -8.73
N LEU A 45 2.19 21.51 -7.73
CA LEU A 45 1.04 20.75 -7.22
C LEU A 45 0.12 21.77 -6.55
N PRO A 46 -1.14 21.93 -6.99
CA PRO A 46 -2.11 22.66 -6.21
C PRO A 46 -2.29 21.90 -4.89
N LEU A 47 -1.66 22.40 -3.83
CA LEU A 47 -1.89 21.94 -2.47
C LEU A 47 -3.25 22.49 -2.01
N THR A 48 -4.32 22.03 -2.65
CA THR A 48 -5.67 22.22 -2.16
C THR A 48 -5.80 21.33 -0.93
N TYR A 49 -5.39 21.87 0.22
CA TYR A 49 -5.64 21.26 1.51
C TYR A 49 -7.16 21.16 1.68
N HIS A 50 -7.69 19.94 1.57
CA HIS A 50 -9.05 19.67 1.98
C HIS A 50 -9.04 19.49 3.49
N PRO A 51 -9.70 20.36 4.27
CA PRO A 51 -9.77 20.19 5.71
C PRO A 51 -10.42 18.85 6.01
N VAL A 52 -9.70 18.01 6.76
CA VAL A 52 -10.26 16.78 7.30
C VAL A 52 -11.34 17.20 8.29
N PRO A 53 -12.59 16.73 8.14
CA PRO A 53 -13.64 17.07 9.08
C PRO A 53 -13.25 16.58 10.48
N ASP A 54 -13.39 17.47 11.46
CA ASP A 54 -13.16 17.18 12.87
C ASP A 54 -14.16 16.08 13.30
N ILE A 55 -13.64 14.90 13.65
CA ILE A 55 -14.45 13.81 14.20
C ILE A 55 -14.46 14.03 15.71
N ALA A 56 -15.42 14.83 16.16
CA ALA A 56 -15.76 15.00 17.57
C ALA A 56 -16.48 13.75 18.13
#